data_AF-A0A955R7Q4-F1
#
_entry.id   AF-A0A955R7Q4-F1
#
_cell.length_a   1.000
_cell.length_b   1.000
_cell.length_c   1.000
_cell.angle_alpha   90.00
_cell.angle_beta   90.00
_cell.angle_gamma   90.00
#
_symmetry.space_group_name_H-M   'P 1'
#
loop_
_entity.id
_entity.type
_entity.pdbx_description
1 polymer ?
#
loop_
_entity_poly.entity_id
_entity_poly.type
_entity_poly.pdbx_seq_one_letter_code
_entity_poly.pdbx_strand_id
1 'polypeptide(L)'
;MAKSAFQHLDEEAKALHDSWDHIGRLVLVVTLVAAVVWGACTALRLVVHETSHLVLEHAQEGLAGGAILLFVLAVAGIVRGLLLRNDPAWKDAAGDGMNVALENYHVTYVHDGDDPQPRYSRPAFALAARKALFTVLTLGSGGSGGLEAPTVLTAEALSSGIARVMQVRSEHELRTYQLAGIAAAVSTLLGAPFTAALFATEIAYGDRIIYRKLAYALWAGVVAYILSNRLNGYVPLFPAPEHGATYAIEEYAATTLVAVAVSAPAAMAFGLAMANASKVAERVPPVFQGGATAVAAGLVALALWWGLGIEPHHVLGMGEATMHDLLSGEGHLSMWWVLLALMGGKLATTALTLSGGGSAGLLVPSMYIGAVSGALVAGILDVTGVMPDLDPALFAVVGLASSLVAVIGVPLAA
;
A
#
# COMPACT_ATOMS: atom_id res chain seq x y z
N MET A 1 -8.86 -48.38 7.49
CA MET A 1 -9.90 -48.34 6.43
C MET A 1 -10.29 -46.93 5.97
N ALA A 2 -9.87 -45.83 6.61
CA ALA A 2 -10.23 -44.46 6.19
C ALA A 2 -9.43 -43.86 5.02
N LYS A 3 -8.33 -44.48 4.57
CA LYS A 3 -7.44 -43.91 3.52
C LYS A 3 -8.02 -43.95 2.09
N SER A 4 -9.03 -44.78 1.82
CA SER A 4 -9.56 -44.95 0.45
C SER A 4 -10.70 -43.98 0.10
N ALA A 5 -11.34 -43.34 1.09
CA ALA A 5 -12.50 -42.46 0.83
C ALA A 5 -12.11 -41.07 0.27
N PHE A 6 -10.83 -40.69 0.40
CA PHE A 6 -10.35 -39.34 0.07
C PHE A 6 -9.48 -39.28 -1.18
N GLN A 7 -9.37 -40.37 -1.94
CA GLN A 7 -8.61 -40.40 -3.19
C GLN A 7 -9.22 -39.52 -4.30
N HIS A 8 -10.51 -39.18 -4.18
CA HIS A 8 -11.26 -38.39 -5.17
C HIS A 8 -11.29 -36.89 -4.86
N LEU A 9 -10.71 -36.48 -3.72
CA LEU A 9 -10.64 -35.08 -3.32
C LEU A 9 -9.40 -34.43 -3.95
N ASP A 10 -9.57 -33.20 -4.45
CA ASP A 10 -8.46 -32.28 -4.76
C ASP A 10 -7.52 -32.20 -3.55
N GLU A 11 -6.21 -31.95 -3.76
CA GLU A 11 -5.22 -31.70 -2.71
C GLU A 11 -5.73 -30.65 -1.69
N GLU A 12 -6.47 -29.62 -2.14
CA GLU A 12 -7.10 -28.64 -1.24
C GLU A 12 -8.19 -29.24 -0.33
N ALA A 13 -8.92 -30.23 -0.82
CA ALA A 13 -9.97 -30.91 -0.07
C ALA A 13 -9.41 -32.04 0.83
N LYS A 14 -8.26 -32.61 0.51
CA LYS A 14 -7.53 -33.52 1.44
C LYS A 14 -6.98 -32.78 2.65
N ALA A 15 -6.60 -31.51 2.52
CA ALA A 15 -6.16 -30.67 3.63
C ALA A 15 -7.23 -30.47 4.73
N LEU A 16 -8.52 -30.76 4.46
CA LEU A 16 -9.56 -30.80 5.50
C LEU A 16 -9.35 -31.93 6.52
N HIS A 17 -8.49 -32.90 6.23
CA HIS A 17 -8.15 -34.05 7.08
C HIS A 17 -6.68 -34.05 7.54
N ASP A 18 -6.07 -32.87 7.67
CA ASP A 18 -4.72 -32.75 8.23
C ASP A 18 -4.64 -33.26 9.68
N SER A 19 -3.57 -33.97 10.01
CA SER A 19 -3.29 -34.32 11.40
C SER A 19 -3.01 -33.05 12.22
N TRP A 20 -3.32 -33.09 13.52
CA TRP A 20 -3.00 -31.99 14.45
C TRP A 20 -1.52 -31.60 14.40
N ASP A 21 -0.62 -32.55 14.14
CA ASP A 21 0.81 -32.31 13.97
C ASP A 21 1.12 -31.44 12.74
N HIS A 22 0.40 -31.63 11.64
CA HIS A 22 0.56 -30.82 10.43
C HIS A 22 0.07 -29.39 10.67
N ILE A 23 -1.11 -29.24 11.29
CA ILE A 23 -1.66 -27.92 11.65
C ILE A 23 -0.71 -27.19 12.61
N GLY A 24 -0.20 -27.87 13.65
CA GLY A 24 0.74 -27.29 14.60
C GLY A 24 2.04 -26.81 13.93
N ARG A 25 2.55 -27.59 12.96
CA ARG A 25 3.73 -27.19 12.16
C ARG A 25 3.44 -25.96 11.31
N LEU A 26 2.32 -25.93 10.59
CA LEU A 26 1.92 -24.79 9.77
C LEU A 26 1.82 -23.52 10.62
N VAL A 27 1.14 -23.58 11.77
CA VAL A 27 1.01 -22.43 12.69
C VAL A 27 2.37 -21.94 13.17
N LEU A 28 3.28 -22.84 13.54
CA LEU A 28 4.62 -22.48 14.00
C LEU A 28 5.40 -21.76 12.89
N VAL A 29 5.37 -22.31 11.67
CA VAL A 29 6.06 -21.72 10.52
C VAL A 29 5.44 -20.38 10.12
N VAL A 30 4.11 -20.28 10.08
CA VAL A 30 3.39 -19.02 9.82
C VAL A 30 3.78 -17.96 10.85
N THR A 31 3.92 -18.34 12.12
CA THR A 31 4.37 -17.44 13.19
C THR A 31 5.80 -16.95 12.96
N LEU A 32 6.70 -17.84 12.54
CA LEU A 32 8.07 -17.47 12.19
C LEU A 32 8.11 -16.51 10.99
N VAL A 33 7.36 -16.81 9.93
CA VAL A 33 7.23 -15.96 8.74
C VAL A 33 6.71 -14.58 9.14
N ALA A 34 5.64 -14.52 9.94
CA ALA A 34 5.07 -13.28 10.42
C ALA A 34 6.09 -12.43 11.20
N ALA A 35 6.86 -13.04 12.10
CA ALA A 35 7.87 -12.34 12.89
C ALA A 35 9.03 -11.80 12.03
N VAL A 36 9.52 -12.58 11.06
CA VAL A 36 10.60 -12.14 10.15
C VAL A 36 10.12 -11.02 9.23
N VAL A 37 8.92 -11.16 8.66
CA VAL A 37 8.33 -10.14 7.79
C VAL A 37 8.01 -8.87 8.57
N TRP A 38 7.45 -8.98 9.78
CA TRP A 38 7.22 -7.86 10.69
C TRP A 38 8.51 -7.07 10.94
N GLY A 39 9.61 -7.75 11.26
CA GLY A 39 10.90 -7.10 11.53
C GLY A 39 11.45 -6.36 10.31
N ALA A 40 11.42 -7.01 9.13
CA ALA A 40 11.87 -6.39 7.88
C ALA A 40 10.98 -5.21 7.45
N CYS A 41 9.66 -5.34 7.57
CA CYS A 41 8.69 -4.31 7.23
C CYS A 41 8.80 -3.11 8.19
N THR A 42 8.94 -3.37 9.49
CA THR A 42 9.16 -2.33 10.51
C THR A 42 10.45 -1.55 10.23
N ALA A 43 11.56 -2.24 9.94
CA ALA A 43 12.82 -1.59 9.60
C ALA A 43 12.70 -0.73 8.34
N LEU A 44 12.03 -1.23 7.30
CA LEU A 44 11.80 -0.47 6.08
C LEU A 44 10.92 0.76 6.33
N ARG A 45 9.83 0.60 7.09
CA ARG A 45 8.94 1.71 7.48
C ARG A 45 9.71 2.80 8.23
N LEU A 46 10.50 2.43 9.23
CA LEU A 46 11.30 3.38 10.02
C LEU A 46 12.27 4.14 9.13
N VAL A 47 13.05 3.45 8.29
CA VAL A 47 14.01 4.10 7.40
C VAL A 47 13.32 5.06 6.43
N VAL A 48 12.23 4.63 5.79
CA VAL A 48 11.48 5.47 4.84
C VAL A 48 10.87 6.68 5.55
N HIS A 49 10.25 6.49 6.71
CA HIS A 49 9.56 7.55 7.43
C HIS A 49 10.55 8.61 7.91
N GLU A 50 11.62 8.20 8.60
CA GLU A 50 12.65 9.12 9.11
C GLU A 50 13.34 9.90 7.99
N THR A 51 13.77 9.21 6.93
CA THR A 51 14.46 9.87 5.81
C THR A 51 13.52 10.82 5.04
N SER A 52 12.27 10.42 4.81
CA SER A 52 11.30 11.28 4.13
C SER A 52 10.93 12.50 4.98
N HIS A 53 10.75 12.33 6.30
CA HIS A 53 10.45 13.41 7.23
C HIS A 53 11.57 14.44 7.22
N LEU A 54 12.82 14.00 7.40
CA LEU A 54 13.98 14.90 7.38
C LEU A 54 14.06 15.71 6.08
N VAL A 55 13.85 15.07 4.92
CA VAL A 55 13.92 15.77 3.62
C VAL A 55 12.78 16.79 3.47
N LEU A 56 11.57 16.44 3.90
CA LEU A 56 10.40 17.31 3.77
C LEU A 56 10.39 18.46 4.78
N GLU A 57 10.91 18.24 5.98
CA GLU A 57 11.10 19.27 7.01
C GLU A 57 12.14 20.31 6.55
N HIS A 58 13.30 19.87 6.05
CA HIS A 58 14.30 20.78 5.49
C HIS A 58 13.78 21.55 4.27
N ALA A 59 12.82 20.98 3.52
CA ALA A 59 12.23 21.68 2.38
C ALA A 59 11.52 22.98 2.80
N GLN A 60 11.11 23.10 4.06
CA GLN A 60 10.41 24.27 4.60
C GLN A 60 11.34 25.45 4.92
N GLU A 61 12.67 25.25 4.88
CA GLU A 61 13.70 26.27 5.15
C GLU A 61 13.92 27.24 3.95
N GLY A 62 12.82 27.76 3.39
CA GLY A 62 12.84 28.71 2.28
C GLY A 62 13.39 28.16 0.96
N LEU A 63 14.03 29.02 0.16
CA LEU A 63 14.53 28.68 -1.17
C LEU A 63 15.66 27.63 -1.15
N ALA A 64 16.52 27.68 -0.12
CA ALA A 64 17.61 26.72 0.03
C ALA A 64 17.07 25.31 0.33
N GLY A 65 16.09 25.22 1.24
CA GLY A 65 15.36 23.99 1.53
C GLY A 65 14.71 23.38 0.28
N GLY A 66 13.99 24.20 -0.48
CA GLY A 66 13.39 23.76 -1.75
C GLY A 66 14.41 23.25 -2.77
N ALA A 67 15.58 23.90 -2.88
CA ALA A 67 16.65 23.44 -3.76
C ALA A 67 17.25 22.09 -3.30
N ILE A 68 17.40 21.88 -2.00
CA ILE A 68 17.88 20.61 -1.42
C ILE A 68 16.88 19.50 -1.71
N LEU A 69 15.57 19.74 -1.52
CA LEU A 69 14.51 18.79 -1.86
C LEU A 69 14.61 18.33 -3.33
N LEU A 70 14.70 19.29 -4.26
CA LEU A 70 14.81 18.97 -5.69
C LEU A 70 16.11 18.20 -6.01
N PHE A 71 17.21 18.55 -5.37
CA PHE A 71 18.48 17.86 -5.54
C PHE A 71 18.40 16.41 -5.06
N VAL A 72 17.86 16.17 -3.86
CA VAL A 72 17.69 14.83 -3.28
C VAL A 72 16.79 13.96 -4.17
N LEU A 73 15.65 14.49 -4.61
CA LEU A 73 14.73 13.82 -5.54
C LEU A 73 15.40 13.49 -6.89
N ALA A 74 16.16 14.45 -7.45
CA ALA A 74 16.89 14.24 -8.70
C ALA A 74 17.93 13.14 -8.59
N VAL A 75 18.79 13.20 -7.56
CA VAL A 75 19.85 12.21 -7.32
C VAL A 75 19.25 10.84 -7.10
N ALA A 76 18.23 10.70 -6.24
CA ALA A 76 17.59 9.42 -6.00
C ALA A 76 16.90 8.86 -7.25
N GLY A 77 16.30 9.70 -8.08
CA GLY A 77 15.76 9.32 -9.39
C GLY A 77 16.82 8.85 -10.39
N ILE A 78 17.96 9.54 -10.48
CA ILE A 78 19.06 9.17 -11.37
C ILE A 78 19.71 7.86 -10.90
N VAL A 79 19.94 7.70 -9.60
CA VAL A 79 20.49 6.45 -9.03
C VAL A 79 19.59 5.27 -9.37
N ARG A 80 18.26 5.39 -9.22
CA ARG A 80 17.29 4.38 -9.66
C ARG A 80 17.40 4.06 -11.15
N GLY A 81 17.50 5.09 -12.00
CA GLY A 81 17.70 4.92 -13.44
C GLY A 81 19.01 4.21 -13.81
N LEU A 82 20.09 4.47 -13.08
CA LEU A 82 21.38 3.79 -13.26
C LEU A 82 21.32 2.32 -12.82
N LEU A 83 20.65 2.02 -11.71
CA LEU A 83 20.44 0.64 -11.25
C LEU A 83 19.67 -0.19 -12.29
N LEU A 84 18.59 0.37 -12.84
CA LEU A 84 17.77 -0.28 -13.88
C LEU A 84 18.53 -0.50 -15.19
N ARG A 85 19.47 0.39 -15.53
CA ARG A 85 20.32 0.24 -16.72
C ARG A 85 21.37 -0.85 -16.57
N ASN A 86 22.00 -0.93 -15.39
CA ASN A 86 23.20 -1.74 -15.19
C ASN A 86 22.90 -3.22 -14.88
N ASP A 87 21.81 -3.53 -14.18
CA ASP A 87 21.45 -4.90 -13.81
C ASP A 87 19.94 -5.15 -14.07
N PRO A 88 19.58 -6.05 -15.00
CA PRO A 88 18.18 -6.40 -15.30
C PRO A 88 17.39 -6.90 -14.08
N ALA A 89 18.07 -7.39 -13.04
CA ALA A 89 17.42 -7.93 -11.86
C ALA A 89 16.79 -6.85 -10.95
N TRP A 90 16.98 -5.56 -11.27
CA TRP A 90 16.26 -4.45 -10.63
C TRP A 90 14.91 -4.13 -11.29
N LYS A 91 14.60 -4.71 -12.46
CA LYS A 91 13.33 -4.47 -13.14
C LYS A 91 12.13 -4.85 -12.28
N ASP A 92 12.22 -5.98 -11.60
CA ASP A 92 11.17 -6.47 -10.68
C ASP A 92 11.04 -5.59 -9.42
N ALA A 93 12.05 -4.76 -9.12
CA ALA A 93 12.01 -3.83 -8.00
C ALA A 93 11.32 -2.49 -8.36
N ALA A 94 11.23 -2.14 -9.65
CA ALA A 94 10.53 -0.95 -10.11
C ALA A 94 9.00 -1.09 -10.02
N GLY A 95 8.29 0.05 -10.03
CA GLY A 95 6.83 0.07 -9.92
C GLY A 95 6.32 -0.33 -8.54
N ASP A 96 5.03 -0.65 -8.40
CA ASP A 96 4.44 -0.96 -7.10
C ASP A 96 4.93 -2.29 -6.48
N GLY A 97 5.26 -3.27 -7.32
CA GLY A 97 5.64 -4.62 -6.92
C GLY A 97 4.46 -5.56 -6.65
N MET A 98 3.22 -5.06 -6.61
CA MET A 98 2.04 -5.89 -6.33
C MET A 98 1.82 -6.92 -7.44
N ASN A 99 1.88 -6.48 -8.71
CA ASN A 99 1.73 -7.39 -9.85
C ASN A 99 2.82 -8.48 -9.88
N VAL A 100 4.07 -8.14 -9.54
CA VAL A 100 5.16 -9.11 -9.46
C VAL A 100 4.93 -10.11 -8.31
N ALA A 101 4.41 -9.64 -7.16
CA ALA A 101 4.09 -10.50 -6.04
C ALA A 101 2.95 -11.48 -6.39
N LEU A 102 1.91 -10.99 -7.08
CA LEU A 102 0.79 -11.79 -7.55
C LEU A 102 1.22 -12.77 -8.66
N GLU A 103 2.03 -12.33 -9.62
CA GLU A 103 2.61 -13.23 -10.62
C GLU A 103 3.45 -14.33 -9.95
N ASN A 104 4.30 -13.97 -8.98
CA ASN A 104 5.07 -14.93 -8.21
C ASN A 104 4.18 -15.93 -7.44
N TYR A 105 3.02 -15.47 -6.96
CA TYR A 105 2.02 -16.29 -6.29
C TYR A 105 1.25 -17.19 -7.27
N HIS A 106 0.96 -16.69 -8.48
CA HIS A 106 0.17 -17.41 -9.48
C HIS A 106 0.99 -18.37 -10.33
N VAL A 107 2.27 -18.09 -10.60
CA VAL A 107 3.18 -19.02 -11.29
C VAL A 107 3.38 -20.31 -10.47
N THR A 108 3.06 -20.27 -9.18
CA THR A 108 2.92 -21.45 -8.34
C THR A 108 1.83 -22.42 -8.83
N TYR A 109 0.89 -22.04 -9.73
CA TYR A 109 -0.22 -22.89 -10.23
C TYR A 109 0.13 -23.75 -11.48
N VAL A 110 1.24 -23.51 -12.18
CA VAL A 110 1.39 -23.98 -13.57
C VAL A 110 2.37 -25.16 -13.73
N HIS A 111 2.03 -26.39 -13.30
CA HIS A 111 2.43 -27.68 -13.92
C HIS A 111 1.87 -28.87 -13.13
N ASP A 112 1.30 -29.82 -13.87
CA ASP A 112 1.11 -31.20 -13.45
C ASP A 112 2.46 -31.93 -13.42
N GLY A 113 3.01 -32.13 -12.22
CA GLY A 113 4.13 -33.06 -12.00
C GLY A 113 5.16 -32.58 -10.97
N ASP A 114 4.92 -32.92 -9.69
CA ASP A 114 5.87 -33.12 -8.57
C ASP A 114 7.08 -32.18 -8.34
N ASP A 115 7.22 -31.05 -9.04
CA ASP A 115 8.26 -30.05 -8.80
C ASP A 115 7.63 -28.74 -8.34
N PRO A 116 7.96 -28.20 -7.15
CA PRO A 116 7.58 -26.84 -6.78
C PRO A 116 8.24 -25.84 -7.75
N GLN A 117 7.50 -25.54 -8.83
CA GLN A 117 7.49 -24.41 -9.77
C GLN A 117 8.61 -23.34 -9.76
N PRO A 118 8.82 -22.63 -10.90
CA PRO A 118 9.86 -21.61 -11.11
C PRO A 118 10.04 -20.57 -9.99
N ARG A 119 8.99 -20.25 -9.21
CA ARG A 119 9.13 -19.28 -8.11
C ARG A 119 10.07 -19.76 -7.01
N TYR A 120 10.03 -21.06 -6.67
CA TYR A 120 10.85 -21.66 -5.62
C TYR A 120 12.35 -21.61 -5.95
N SER A 121 12.71 -21.62 -7.24
CA SER A 121 14.10 -21.55 -7.71
C SER A 121 14.65 -20.11 -7.79
N ARG A 122 13.78 -19.09 -7.88
CA ARG A 122 14.17 -17.67 -7.95
C ARG A 122 14.82 -17.15 -6.65
N PRO A 123 15.73 -16.16 -6.72
CA PRO A 123 16.44 -15.62 -5.56
C PRO A 123 15.54 -14.68 -4.72
N ALA A 124 14.75 -15.27 -3.83
CA ALA A 124 13.70 -14.56 -3.10
C ALA A 124 14.24 -13.45 -2.16
N PHE A 125 15.26 -13.74 -1.34
CA PHE A 125 15.85 -12.74 -0.43
C PHE A 125 16.49 -11.56 -1.16
N ALA A 126 17.12 -11.80 -2.31
CA ALA A 126 17.72 -10.73 -3.11
C ALA A 126 16.65 -9.81 -3.71
N LEU A 127 15.51 -10.36 -4.15
CA LEU A 127 14.37 -9.57 -4.62
C LEU A 127 13.81 -8.68 -3.51
N ALA A 128 13.61 -9.23 -2.31
CA ALA A 128 13.18 -8.47 -1.14
C ALA A 128 14.14 -7.30 -0.82
N ALA A 129 15.45 -7.55 -0.79
CA ALA A 129 16.46 -6.53 -0.52
C ALA A 129 16.50 -5.44 -1.60
N ARG A 130 16.43 -5.82 -2.88
CA ARG A 130 16.37 -4.87 -4.00
C ARG A 130 15.11 -4.01 -3.92
N LYS A 131 13.95 -4.62 -3.66
CA LYS A 131 12.69 -3.89 -3.53
C LYS A 131 12.72 -2.91 -2.37
N ALA A 132 13.21 -3.32 -1.20
CA ALA A 132 13.39 -2.45 -0.04
C ALA A 132 14.30 -1.26 -0.38
N LEU A 133 15.47 -1.48 -0.98
CA LEU A 133 16.39 -0.40 -1.34
C LEU A 133 15.76 0.57 -2.36
N PHE A 134 15.10 0.06 -3.40
CA PHE A 134 14.46 0.88 -4.42
C PHE A 134 13.31 1.72 -3.86
N THR A 135 12.63 1.19 -2.83
CA THR A 135 11.57 1.86 -2.08
C THR A 135 12.13 2.96 -1.19
N VAL A 136 13.25 2.72 -0.48
CA VAL A 136 13.95 3.77 0.29
C VAL A 136 14.41 4.91 -0.64
N LEU A 137 14.97 4.59 -1.81
CA LEU A 137 15.34 5.62 -2.78
C LEU A 137 14.14 6.40 -3.32
N THR A 138 12.95 5.80 -3.37
CA THR A 138 11.75 6.46 -3.90
C THR A 138 11.02 7.26 -2.83
N LEU A 139 10.58 6.61 -1.76
CA LEU A 139 9.76 7.21 -0.72
C LEU A 139 10.61 7.90 0.35
N GLY A 140 11.78 7.33 0.70
CA GLY A 140 12.70 7.94 1.67
C GLY A 140 13.37 9.22 1.17
N SER A 141 13.40 9.46 -0.14
CA SER A 141 13.84 10.75 -0.73
C SER A 141 12.72 11.81 -0.76
N GLY A 142 11.52 11.50 -0.25
CA GLY A 142 10.36 12.39 -0.28
C GLY A 142 9.43 12.20 -1.47
N GLY A 143 9.61 11.15 -2.30
CA GLY A 143 8.68 10.83 -3.37
C GLY A 143 7.26 10.52 -2.84
N SER A 144 6.24 10.77 -3.67
CA SER A 144 4.85 10.59 -3.26
C SER A 144 4.36 9.17 -3.58
N GLY A 145 3.74 8.50 -2.62
CA GLY A 145 3.19 7.16 -2.82
C GLY A 145 2.97 6.36 -1.53
N GLY A 146 2.54 5.10 -1.65
CA GLY A 146 2.27 4.17 -0.53
C GLY A 146 3.37 3.13 -0.31
N LEU A 147 3.56 2.67 0.92
CA LEU A 147 4.61 1.69 1.27
C LEU A 147 4.07 0.27 1.16
N GLU A 148 2.75 0.13 1.25
CA GLU A 148 2.00 -1.12 1.23
C GLU A 148 2.40 -2.02 0.06
N ALA A 149 2.22 -1.58 -1.19
CA ALA A 149 2.48 -2.44 -2.35
C ALA A 149 3.95 -2.91 -2.46
N PRO A 150 4.98 -2.05 -2.24
CA PRO A 150 6.36 -2.53 -2.15
C PRO A 150 6.60 -3.56 -1.05
N THR A 151 5.93 -3.42 0.10
CA THR A 151 6.05 -4.39 1.19
C THR A 151 5.33 -5.70 0.90
N VAL A 152 4.26 -5.71 0.10
CA VAL A 152 3.62 -6.96 -0.38
C VAL A 152 4.65 -7.82 -1.13
N LEU A 153 5.40 -7.23 -2.07
CA LEU A 153 6.46 -7.96 -2.79
C LEU A 153 7.61 -8.38 -1.88
N THR A 154 8.03 -7.48 -0.99
CA THR A 154 9.10 -7.78 -0.02
C THR A 154 8.71 -8.95 0.88
N ALA A 155 7.46 -8.98 1.34
CA ALA A 155 6.90 -10.01 2.19
C ALA A 155 6.69 -11.34 1.48
N GLU A 156 6.14 -11.32 0.25
CA GLU A 156 6.05 -12.50 -0.62
C GLU A 156 7.43 -13.14 -0.79
N ALA A 157 8.43 -12.31 -1.12
CA ALA A 157 9.78 -12.77 -1.39
C ALA A 157 10.51 -13.27 -0.14
N LEU A 158 10.32 -12.64 1.02
CA LEU A 158 10.83 -13.16 2.30
C LEU A 158 10.20 -14.50 2.65
N SER A 159 8.87 -14.61 2.52
CA SER A 159 8.13 -15.82 2.86
C SER A 159 8.48 -16.99 1.95
N SER A 160 8.60 -16.74 0.64
CA SER A 160 9.08 -17.72 -0.33
C SER A 160 10.52 -18.17 -0.04
N GLY A 161 11.38 -17.22 0.36
CA GLY A 161 12.76 -17.52 0.79
C GLY A 161 12.82 -18.41 2.03
N ILE A 162 12.00 -18.11 3.05
CA ILE A 162 11.90 -18.91 4.27
C ILE A 162 11.39 -20.33 3.94
N ALA A 163 10.34 -20.44 3.12
CA ALA A 163 9.80 -21.72 2.65
C ALA A 163 10.87 -22.58 1.96
N ARG A 164 11.72 -21.95 1.14
CA ARG A 164 12.85 -22.61 0.48
C ARG A 164 13.92 -23.10 1.46
N VAL A 165 14.27 -22.30 2.46
CA VAL A 165 15.23 -22.71 3.51
C VAL A 165 14.70 -23.93 4.27
N MET A 166 13.39 -23.96 4.56
CA MET A 166 12.74 -25.08 5.23
C MET A 166 12.42 -26.27 4.31
N GLN A 167 12.83 -26.22 3.04
CA GLN A 167 12.60 -27.29 2.06
C GLN A 167 11.12 -27.64 1.84
N VAL A 168 10.24 -26.64 1.92
CA VAL A 168 8.80 -26.79 1.70
C VAL A 168 8.54 -27.03 0.22
N ARG A 169 8.08 -28.24 -0.12
CA ARG A 169 7.76 -28.61 -1.52
C ARG A 169 6.28 -28.53 -1.85
N SER A 170 5.41 -28.47 -0.84
CA SER A 170 3.98 -28.34 -1.06
C SER A 170 3.63 -26.94 -1.56
N GLU A 171 2.96 -26.91 -2.70
CA GLU A 171 2.42 -25.71 -3.32
C GLU A 171 1.46 -24.96 -2.38
N HIS A 172 0.60 -25.71 -1.68
CA HIS A 172 -0.36 -25.17 -0.73
C HIS A 172 0.32 -24.53 0.48
N GLU A 173 1.36 -25.16 1.03
CA GLU A 173 2.13 -24.59 2.13
C GLU A 173 2.87 -23.33 1.70
N LEU A 174 3.54 -23.35 0.54
CA LEU A 174 4.23 -22.19 0.00
C LEU A 174 3.29 -20.98 -0.14
N ARG A 175 2.11 -21.20 -0.73
CA ARG A 175 1.07 -20.16 -0.86
C ARG A 175 0.58 -19.66 0.50
N THR A 176 0.41 -20.56 1.46
CA THR A 176 -0.01 -20.20 2.81
C THR A 176 1.02 -19.29 3.46
N TYR A 177 2.31 -19.58 3.31
CA TYR A 177 3.38 -18.73 3.83
C TYR A 177 3.48 -17.39 3.09
N GLN A 178 3.33 -17.35 1.77
CA GLN A 178 3.30 -16.09 1.00
C GLN A 178 2.15 -15.18 1.46
N LEU A 179 0.92 -15.71 1.57
CA LEU A 179 -0.24 -14.95 2.06
C LEU A 179 -0.08 -14.50 3.51
N ALA A 180 0.44 -15.38 4.37
CA ALA A 180 0.75 -15.05 5.75
C ALA A 180 1.76 -13.90 5.85
N GLY A 181 2.82 -13.91 5.03
CA GLY A 181 3.76 -12.82 4.95
C GLY A 181 3.12 -11.52 4.50
N ILE A 182 2.33 -11.55 3.42
CA ILE A 182 1.62 -10.37 2.91
C ILE A 182 0.71 -9.79 4.00
N ALA A 183 -0.08 -10.63 4.67
CA ALA A 183 -0.95 -10.19 5.77
C ALA A 183 -0.15 -9.65 6.96
N ALA A 184 0.98 -10.26 7.32
CA ALA A 184 1.85 -9.74 8.37
C ALA A 184 2.43 -8.36 8.01
N ALA A 185 2.86 -8.14 6.76
CA ALA A 185 3.38 -6.86 6.30
C ALA A 185 2.32 -5.77 6.33
N VAL A 186 1.15 -6.01 5.75
CA VAL A 186 0.04 -5.03 5.73
C VAL A 186 -0.47 -4.75 7.15
N SER A 187 -0.54 -5.77 8.01
CA SER A 187 -0.88 -5.57 9.43
C SER A 187 0.18 -4.76 10.20
N THR A 188 1.44 -4.84 9.80
CA THR A 188 2.55 -4.05 10.41
C THR A 188 2.42 -2.57 10.05
N LEU A 189 1.97 -2.26 8.83
CA LEU A 189 1.84 -0.89 8.35
C LEU A 189 0.54 -0.24 8.83
N LEU A 190 -0.60 -0.93 8.67
CA LEU A 190 -1.92 -0.37 8.95
C LEU A 190 -2.39 -0.57 10.40
N GLY A 191 -1.81 -1.52 11.14
CA GLY A 191 -2.29 -1.87 12.49
C GLY A 191 -3.68 -2.53 12.47
N ALA A 192 -4.10 -3.10 11.34
CA ALA A 192 -5.42 -3.69 11.14
C ALA A 192 -5.31 -5.17 10.67
N PRO A 193 -5.25 -6.15 11.60
CA PRO A 193 -4.95 -7.54 11.25
C PRO A 193 -6.07 -8.22 10.43
N PHE A 194 -7.33 -7.87 10.68
CA PHE A 194 -8.47 -8.40 9.91
C PHE A 194 -8.47 -7.89 8.46
N THR A 195 -8.33 -6.58 8.28
CA THR A 195 -8.15 -5.94 6.97
C THR A 195 -6.97 -6.54 6.23
N ALA A 196 -5.83 -6.73 6.88
CA ALA A 196 -4.63 -7.29 6.26
C ALA A 196 -4.83 -8.73 5.76
N ALA A 197 -5.55 -9.56 6.53
CA ALA A 197 -5.86 -10.94 6.15
C ALA A 197 -6.82 -10.99 4.95
N LEU A 198 -7.90 -10.19 4.99
CA LEU A 198 -8.86 -10.09 3.90
C LEU A 198 -8.18 -9.56 2.64
N PHE A 199 -7.41 -8.47 2.77
CA PHE A 199 -6.62 -7.88 1.69
C PHE A 199 -5.73 -8.91 1.02
N ALA A 200 -4.91 -9.64 1.78
CA ALA A 200 -4.01 -10.65 1.25
C ALA A 200 -4.75 -11.73 0.45
N THR A 201 -5.93 -12.16 0.92
CA THR A 201 -6.74 -13.15 0.21
C THR A 201 -7.46 -12.58 -1.01
N GLU A 202 -8.04 -11.38 -0.92
CA GLU A 202 -8.76 -10.74 -2.03
C GLU A 202 -7.84 -10.42 -3.19
N ILE A 203 -6.66 -9.85 -2.94
CA ILE A 203 -5.73 -9.54 -4.04
C ILE A 203 -5.19 -10.80 -4.73
N ALA A 204 -5.04 -11.90 -3.99
CA ALA A 204 -4.45 -13.12 -4.49
C ALA A 204 -5.44 -14.01 -5.24
N TYR A 205 -6.70 -14.03 -4.80
CA TYR A 205 -7.73 -14.89 -5.36
C TYR A 205 -8.78 -14.14 -6.18
N GLY A 206 -8.94 -12.84 -6.00
CA GLY A 206 -9.96 -12.04 -6.66
C GLY A 206 -11.36 -12.41 -6.18
N ASP A 207 -11.99 -13.39 -6.84
CA ASP A 207 -13.41 -13.73 -6.71
C ASP A 207 -13.72 -14.76 -5.61
N ARG A 208 -12.71 -15.31 -4.92
CA ARG A 208 -12.86 -16.40 -3.95
C ARG A 208 -12.05 -16.19 -2.69
N ILE A 209 -12.56 -16.66 -1.55
CA ILE A 209 -11.83 -16.67 -0.28
C ILE A 209 -11.70 -18.10 0.23
N ILE A 210 -10.46 -18.57 0.34
CA ILE A 210 -10.16 -19.89 0.89
C ILE A 210 -10.01 -19.77 2.41
N TYR A 211 -11.01 -20.25 3.14
CA TYR A 211 -11.11 -20.11 4.60
C TYR A 211 -9.83 -20.50 5.36
N ARG A 212 -9.20 -21.64 5.03
CA ARG A 212 -7.99 -22.09 5.72
C ARG A 212 -6.82 -21.13 5.52
N LYS A 213 -6.64 -20.61 4.31
CA LYS A 213 -5.58 -19.64 3.99
C LYS A 213 -5.88 -18.28 4.64
N LEU A 214 -7.15 -17.87 4.66
CA LEU A 214 -7.60 -16.70 5.41
C LEU A 214 -7.28 -16.84 6.91
N ALA A 215 -7.55 -18.00 7.51
CA ALA A 215 -7.27 -18.24 8.93
C ALA A 215 -5.77 -18.13 9.26
N TYR A 216 -4.89 -18.68 8.43
CA TYR A 216 -3.44 -18.54 8.61
C TYR A 216 -2.93 -17.12 8.32
N ALA A 217 -3.51 -16.43 7.33
CA ALA A 217 -3.22 -15.02 7.06
C ALA A 217 -3.63 -14.13 8.25
N LEU A 218 -4.81 -14.39 8.84
CA LEU A 218 -5.28 -13.70 10.04
C LEU A 218 -4.36 -13.99 11.24
N TRP A 219 -3.95 -15.25 11.43
CA TRP A 219 -2.99 -15.59 12.48
C TRP A 219 -1.67 -14.81 12.31
N ALA A 220 -1.13 -14.76 11.10
CA ALA A 220 0.08 -13.99 10.81
C ALA A 220 -0.09 -12.49 11.05
N GLY A 221 -1.23 -11.91 10.62
CA GLY A 221 -1.60 -10.53 10.88
C GLY A 221 -1.68 -10.22 12.38
N VAL A 222 -2.34 -11.08 13.17
CA VAL A 222 -2.43 -10.93 14.63
C VAL A 222 -1.05 -11.00 15.28
N VAL A 223 -0.17 -11.91 14.85
CA VAL A 223 1.22 -11.98 15.36
C VAL A 223 1.95 -10.68 15.08
N ALA A 224 1.90 -10.17 13.85
CA ALA A 224 2.54 -8.91 13.48
C ALA A 224 1.96 -7.71 14.26
N TYR A 225 0.64 -7.66 14.43
CA TYR A 225 -0.05 -6.64 15.24
C TYR A 225 0.40 -6.67 16.71
N ILE A 226 0.47 -7.86 17.32
CA ILE A 226 0.95 -8.01 18.70
C ILE A 226 2.40 -7.54 18.82
N LEU A 227 3.28 -7.92 17.88
CA LEU A 227 4.68 -7.49 17.88
C LEU A 227 4.81 -5.97 17.75
N SER A 228 4.09 -5.35 16.81
CA SER A 228 4.05 -3.90 16.66
C SER A 228 3.59 -3.20 17.93
N ASN A 229 2.48 -3.61 18.52
CA ASN A 229 1.95 -2.96 19.71
C ASN A 229 2.84 -3.14 20.95
N ARG A 230 3.50 -4.30 21.08
CA ARG A 230 4.36 -4.59 22.23
C ARG A 230 5.73 -3.94 22.15
N LEU A 231 6.28 -3.79 20.95
CA LEU A 231 7.65 -3.31 20.76
C LEU A 231 7.71 -1.85 20.30
N ASN A 232 6.75 -1.40 19.49
CA ASN A 232 6.69 -0.03 18.96
C ASN A 232 5.63 0.83 19.66
N GLY A 233 4.76 0.22 20.47
CA GLY A 233 3.60 0.89 21.07
C GLY A 233 2.38 0.91 20.13
N TYR A 234 1.21 1.18 20.69
CA TYR A 234 -0.03 1.31 19.93
C TYR A 234 -0.35 2.78 19.71
N VAL A 235 -0.39 3.19 18.45
CA VAL A 235 -0.91 4.48 17.99
C VAL A 235 -1.78 4.20 16.76
N PRO A 236 -3.07 4.58 16.75
CA PRO A 236 -3.91 4.41 15.57
C PRO A 236 -3.35 5.24 14.42
N LEU A 237 -3.29 4.66 13.22
CA LEU A 237 -2.76 5.35 12.03
C LEU A 237 -3.60 6.58 11.68
N PHE A 238 -4.92 6.45 11.81
CA PHE A 238 -5.90 7.50 11.57
C PHE A 238 -6.83 7.63 12.78
N PRO A 239 -6.64 8.65 13.64
CA PRO A 239 -7.62 8.95 14.67
C PRO A 239 -8.86 9.54 14.01
N ALA A 240 -10.02 8.95 14.27
CA ALA A 240 -11.31 9.48 13.86
C ALA A 240 -12.14 9.76 15.12
N PRO A 241 -13.00 10.79 15.11
CA PRO A 241 -13.87 11.09 16.24
C PRO A 241 -14.81 9.92 16.54
N GLU A 242 -15.18 9.78 17.82
CA GLU A 242 -16.16 8.77 18.23
C GLU A 242 -17.54 9.17 17.70
N HIS A 243 -18.15 8.28 16.91
CA HIS A 243 -19.51 8.44 16.41
C HIS A 243 -20.48 7.54 17.18
N GLY A 244 -21.76 7.92 17.20
CA GLY A 244 -22.82 7.11 17.78
C GLY A 244 -22.95 5.75 17.09
N ALA A 245 -23.49 4.75 17.80
CA ALA A 245 -23.74 3.41 17.24
C ALA A 245 -24.95 3.36 16.29
N THR A 246 -25.72 4.46 16.21
CA THR A 246 -26.96 4.55 15.43
C THR A 246 -26.90 5.75 14.51
N TYR A 247 -27.18 5.52 13.23
CA TYR A 247 -27.26 6.54 12.20
C TYR A 247 -28.70 6.65 11.68
N ALA A 248 -29.11 7.86 11.32
CA ALA A 248 -30.37 8.12 10.64
C ALA A 248 -30.36 7.56 9.20
N ILE A 249 -31.55 7.30 8.66
CA ILE A 249 -31.67 6.83 7.26
C ILE A 249 -31.09 7.84 6.26
N GLU A 250 -31.19 9.13 6.61
CA GLU A 250 -30.64 10.24 5.85
C GLU A 250 -29.11 10.17 5.80
N GLU A 251 -28.45 9.89 6.93
CA GLU A 251 -27.00 9.70 6.98
C GLU A 251 -26.55 8.52 6.11
N TYR A 252 -27.25 7.37 6.18
CA TYR A 252 -26.96 6.23 5.29
C TYR A 252 -27.14 6.57 3.80
N ALA A 253 -28.15 7.38 3.46
CA ALA A 253 -28.35 7.83 2.08
C ALA A 253 -27.23 8.79 1.64
N ALA A 254 -26.80 9.68 2.53
CA ALA A 254 -25.70 10.62 2.29
C ALA A 254 -24.38 9.89 2.09
N THR A 255 -24.04 8.92 2.94
CA THR A 255 -22.81 8.13 2.80
C THR A 255 -22.83 7.32 1.51
N THR A 256 -23.98 6.78 1.11
CA THR A 256 -24.13 6.09 -0.19
C THR A 256 -23.91 7.05 -1.36
N LEU A 257 -24.45 8.27 -1.29
CA LEU A 257 -24.23 9.29 -2.32
C LEU A 257 -22.74 9.66 -2.43
N VAL A 258 -22.06 9.85 -1.29
CA VAL A 258 -20.62 10.13 -1.25
C VAL A 258 -19.84 8.95 -1.83
N ALA A 259 -20.18 7.71 -1.47
CA ALA A 259 -19.50 6.55 -2.01
C ALA A 259 -19.59 6.50 -3.53
N VAL A 260 -20.76 6.77 -4.10
CA VAL A 260 -20.96 6.84 -5.57
C VAL A 260 -20.21 8.03 -6.18
N ALA A 261 -20.28 9.20 -5.54
CA ALA A 261 -19.65 10.43 -6.01
C ALA A 261 -18.12 10.38 -5.97
N VAL A 262 -17.53 9.61 -5.05
CA VAL A 262 -16.08 9.49 -4.90
C VAL A 262 -15.52 8.35 -5.75
N SER A 263 -16.19 7.19 -5.79
CA SER A 263 -15.66 5.96 -6.40
C SER A 263 -15.17 6.13 -7.84
N ALA A 264 -16.08 6.35 -8.78
CA ALA A 264 -15.73 6.40 -10.20
C ALA A 264 -14.82 7.60 -10.54
N PRO A 265 -15.04 8.82 -10.00
CA PRO A 265 -14.15 9.94 -10.24
C PRO A 265 -12.73 9.72 -9.72
N ALA A 266 -12.55 9.11 -8.54
CA ALA A 266 -11.22 8.82 -8.01
C ALA A 266 -10.44 7.87 -8.94
N ALA A 267 -11.07 6.77 -9.38
CA ALA A 267 -10.44 5.83 -10.31
C ALA A 267 -10.09 6.49 -11.66
N MET A 268 -11.00 7.27 -12.24
CA MET A 268 -10.74 8.02 -13.47
C MET A 268 -9.62 9.04 -13.30
N ALA A 269 -9.59 9.76 -12.17
CA ALA A 269 -8.58 10.77 -11.87
C ALA A 269 -7.18 10.15 -11.77
N PHE A 270 -7.04 9.02 -11.08
CA PHE A 270 -5.79 8.26 -11.05
C PHE A 270 -5.38 7.80 -12.46
N GLY A 271 -6.30 7.21 -13.23
CA GLY A 271 -6.01 6.75 -14.59
C GLY A 271 -5.53 7.87 -15.51
N LEU A 272 -6.21 9.03 -15.49
CA LEU A 272 -5.84 10.20 -16.26
C LEU A 272 -4.51 10.82 -15.80
N ALA A 273 -4.29 10.90 -14.48
CA ALA A 273 -3.05 11.41 -13.92
C ALA A 273 -1.85 10.54 -14.34
N MET A 274 -1.97 9.21 -14.23
CA MET A 274 -0.94 8.27 -14.69
C MET A 274 -0.69 8.42 -16.19
N ALA A 275 -1.75 8.43 -17.01
CA ALA A 275 -1.61 8.53 -18.46
C ALA A 275 -0.90 9.82 -18.89
N ASN A 276 -1.18 10.94 -18.22
CA ASN A 276 -0.52 12.21 -18.51
C ASN A 276 0.92 12.25 -17.98
N ALA A 277 1.18 11.71 -16.78
CA ALA A 277 2.52 11.63 -16.22
C ALA A 277 3.44 10.71 -17.03
N SER A 278 2.93 9.62 -17.61
CA SER A 278 3.68 8.74 -18.51
C SER A 278 4.11 9.45 -19.78
N LYS A 279 3.23 10.28 -20.40
CA LYS A 279 3.60 11.10 -21.56
C LYS A 279 4.73 12.08 -21.27
N VAL A 280 4.80 12.60 -20.04
CA VAL A 280 5.90 13.48 -19.60
C VAL A 280 7.18 12.67 -19.44
N ALA A 281 7.08 11.50 -18.82
CA ALA A 281 8.21 10.62 -18.55
C ALA A 281 8.86 10.08 -19.85
N GLU A 282 8.04 9.69 -20.84
CA GLU A 282 8.48 9.18 -22.14
C GLU A 282 9.26 10.20 -23.00
N ARG A 283 9.17 11.50 -22.69
CA ARG A 283 9.96 12.54 -23.39
C ARG A 283 11.41 12.57 -22.94
N VAL A 284 11.74 11.92 -21.83
CA VAL A 284 13.07 11.95 -21.19
C VAL A 284 13.76 10.60 -21.41
N PRO A 285 15.08 10.56 -21.66
CA PRO A 285 15.80 9.29 -21.77
C PRO A 285 15.63 8.42 -20.51
N PRO A 286 15.57 7.08 -20.64
CA PRO A 286 15.24 6.17 -19.53
C PRO A 286 16.09 6.34 -18.26
N VAL A 287 17.38 6.69 -18.40
CA VAL A 287 18.30 6.88 -17.27
C VAL A 287 17.95 8.11 -16.44
N PHE A 288 17.45 9.17 -17.08
CA PHE A 288 17.11 10.43 -16.42
C PHE A 288 15.61 10.56 -16.11
N GLN A 289 14.78 9.65 -16.64
CA GLN A 289 13.33 9.64 -16.47
C GLN A 289 12.92 9.71 -14.99
N GLY A 290 13.53 8.88 -14.14
CA GLY A 290 13.25 8.87 -12.70
C GLY A 290 13.65 10.16 -11.99
N GLY A 291 14.72 10.81 -12.41
CA GLY A 291 15.15 12.11 -11.86
C GLY A 291 14.26 13.26 -12.32
N ALA A 292 13.94 13.31 -13.62
CA ALA A 292 13.12 14.38 -14.20
C ALA A 292 11.69 14.39 -13.65
N THR A 293 11.07 13.22 -13.53
CA THR A 293 9.72 13.08 -12.96
C THR A 293 9.69 13.36 -11.46
N ALA A 294 10.71 12.94 -10.71
CA ALA A 294 10.82 13.27 -9.28
C ALA A 294 11.01 14.78 -9.06
N VAL A 295 11.85 15.45 -9.87
CA VAL A 295 11.99 16.91 -9.86
C VAL A 295 10.67 17.59 -10.22
N ALA A 296 9.95 17.11 -11.24
CA ALA A 296 8.63 17.65 -11.59
C ALA A 296 7.63 17.52 -10.42
N ALA A 297 7.63 16.40 -9.70
CA ALA A 297 6.81 16.23 -8.51
C ALA A 297 7.20 17.23 -7.41
N GLY A 298 8.50 17.41 -7.16
CA GLY A 298 8.99 18.43 -6.23
C GLY A 298 8.60 19.86 -6.62
N LEU A 299 8.65 20.19 -7.92
CA LEU A 299 8.22 21.49 -8.43
C LEU A 299 6.72 21.72 -8.23
N VAL A 300 5.87 20.71 -8.41
CA VAL A 300 4.44 20.79 -8.10
C VAL A 300 4.25 21.11 -6.61
N ALA A 301 4.97 20.42 -5.73
CA ALA A 301 4.88 20.64 -4.28
C ALA A 301 5.34 22.05 -3.88
N LEU A 302 6.48 22.52 -4.40
CA LEU A 302 6.99 23.87 -4.12
C LEU A 302 6.08 24.96 -4.70
N ALA A 303 5.46 24.73 -5.86
CA ALA A 303 4.50 25.66 -6.44
C ALA A 303 3.24 25.80 -5.56
N LEU A 304 2.73 24.71 -5.01
CA LEU A 304 1.61 24.74 -4.07
C LEU A 304 1.99 25.40 -2.74
N TRP A 305 3.21 25.19 -2.28
CA TRP A 305 3.71 25.83 -1.06
C TRP A 305 3.88 27.34 -1.22
N TRP A 306 4.62 27.80 -2.22
CA TRP A 306 4.85 29.24 -2.41
C TRP A 306 3.64 29.99 -2.98
N GLY A 307 2.77 29.30 -3.72
CA GLY A 307 1.58 29.90 -4.31
C GLY A 307 0.36 29.92 -3.40
N LEU A 308 0.13 28.85 -2.64
CA LEU A 308 -1.09 28.64 -1.84
C LEU A 308 -0.81 28.40 -0.35
N GLY A 309 0.46 28.36 0.09
CA GLY A 309 0.82 28.09 1.48
C GLY A 309 0.68 26.63 1.89
N ILE A 310 0.49 25.70 0.94
CA ILE A 310 0.32 24.27 1.24
C ILE A 310 1.69 23.61 1.36
N GLU A 311 2.03 23.17 2.57
CA GLU A 311 3.34 22.59 2.84
C GLU A 311 3.63 21.34 1.98
N PRO A 312 4.90 21.12 1.55
CA PRO A 312 5.25 20.02 0.65
C PRO A 312 4.84 18.63 1.18
N HIS A 313 4.86 18.43 2.50
CA HIS A 313 4.54 17.16 3.13
C HIS A 313 3.09 16.70 2.88
N HIS A 314 2.18 17.63 2.54
CA HIS A 314 0.79 17.25 2.28
C HIS A 314 0.61 16.56 0.92
N VAL A 315 1.44 16.89 -0.07
CA VAL A 315 1.33 16.35 -1.43
C VAL A 315 2.45 15.36 -1.75
N LEU A 316 3.63 15.52 -1.17
CA LEU A 316 4.72 14.56 -1.21
C LEU A 316 4.60 13.51 -0.10
N GLY A 317 5.56 12.58 -0.03
CA GLY A 317 5.57 11.52 0.96
C GLY A 317 4.34 10.60 0.91
N MET A 318 4.02 10.00 2.06
CA MET A 318 3.00 8.96 2.14
C MET A 318 1.58 9.51 2.07
N GLY A 319 1.33 10.63 2.75
CA GLY A 319 0.01 11.24 2.92
C GLY A 319 -0.71 10.83 4.21
N GLU A 320 -0.08 10.03 5.07
CA GLU A 320 -0.62 9.64 6.38
C GLU A 320 -0.85 10.86 7.29
N ALA A 321 0.11 11.80 7.34
CA ALA A 321 0.00 13.02 8.14
C ALA A 321 -1.21 13.87 7.73
N THR A 322 -1.41 14.13 6.44
CA THR A 322 -2.58 14.90 5.99
C THR A 322 -3.90 14.19 6.28
N MET A 323 -3.95 12.86 6.18
CA MET A 323 -5.15 12.11 6.55
C MET A 323 -5.41 12.18 8.06
N HIS A 324 -4.36 12.16 8.87
CA HIS A 324 -4.44 12.38 10.31
C HIS A 324 -5.00 13.78 10.62
N ASP A 325 -4.46 14.82 10.01
CA ASP A 325 -4.93 16.21 10.19
C ASP A 325 -6.38 16.39 9.72
N LEU A 326 -6.73 15.79 8.58
CA LEU A 326 -8.09 15.84 8.03
C LEU A 326 -9.11 15.16 8.96
N LEU A 327 -8.78 13.99 9.53
CA LEU A 327 -9.70 13.21 10.36
C LEU A 327 -9.74 13.67 11.82
N SER A 328 -8.67 14.27 12.33
CA SER A 328 -8.65 14.91 13.65
C SER A 328 -9.43 16.23 13.69
N GLY A 329 -9.73 16.81 12.53
CA GLY A 329 -10.39 18.12 12.42
C GLY A 329 -9.48 19.29 12.79
N GLU A 330 -8.16 19.06 12.90
CA GLU A 330 -7.18 20.08 13.21
C GLU A 330 -6.75 20.84 11.94
N GLY A 331 -6.99 22.15 11.91
CA GLY A 331 -6.32 23.08 10.98
C GLY A 331 -7.15 23.68 9.83
N HIS A 332 -6.44 24.35 8.91
CA HIS A 332 -6.98 25.09 7.75
C HIS A 332 -7.44 24.18 6.59
N LEU A 333 -7.40 22.86 6.78
CA LEU A 333 -7.68 21.85 5.76
C LEU A 333 -9.18 21.69 5.44
N SER A 334 -10.06 22.42 6.13
CA SER A 334 -11.52 22.40 5.90
C SER A 334 -11.98 23.22 4.70
N MET A 335 -11.13 24.08 4.13
CA MET A 335 -11.52 24.91 3.00
C MET A 335 -11.59 24.10 1.70
N TRP A 336 -12.73 24.18 0.99
CA TRP A 336 -12.99 23.41 -0.23
C TRP A 336 -11.91 23.57 -1.32
N TRP A 337 -11.33 24.75 -1.46
CA TRP A 337 -10.28 25.01 -2.46
C TRP A 337 -8.93 24.40 -2.05
N VAL A 338 -8.63 24.30 -0.74
CA VAL A 338 -7.45 23.60 -0.22
C VAL A 338 -7.59 22.12 -0.52
N LEU A 339 -8.75 21.53 -0.24
CA LEU A 339 -9.04 20.12 -0.53
C LEU A 339 -8.88 19.80 -2.02
N LEU A 340 -9.36 20.67 -2.92
CA LEU A 340 -9.15 20.53 -4.36
C LEU A 340 -7.66 20.60 -4.75
N ALA A 341 -6.92 21.55 -4.18
CA ALA A 341 -5.48 21.69 -4.42
C ALA A 341 -4.69 20.47 -3.92
N LEU A 342 -5.05 19.95 -2.74
CA LEU A 342 -4.49 18.73 -2.16
C LEU A 342 -4.77 17.51 -3.02
N MET A 343 -6.01 17.35 -3.48
CA MET A 343 -6.40 16.25 -4.37
C MET A 343 -5.61 16.28 -5.67
N GLY A 344 -5.56 17.44 -6.34
CA GLY A 344 -4.80 17.62 -7.58
C GLY A 344 -3.29 17.44 -7.39
N GLY A 345 -2.73 18.01 -6.32
CA GLY A 345 -1.31 17.91 -5.99
C GLY A 345 -0.88 16.49 -5.67
N LYS A 346 -1.64 15.77 -4.85
CA LYS A 346 -1.34 14.37 -4.50
C LYS A 346 -1.43 13.44 -5.70
N LEU A 347 -2.46 13.60 -6.55
CA LEU A 347 -2.59 12.85 -7.81
C LEU A 347 -1.39 13.10 -8.73
N ALA A 348 -1.03 14.37 -8.95
CA ALA A 348 0.05 14.74 -9.85
C ALA A 348 1.41 14.21 -9.37
N THR A 349 1.74 14.43 -8.09
CA THR A 349 3.02 13.99 -7.50
C THR A 349 3.14 12.47 -7.43
N THR A 350 2.07 11.75 -7.08
CA THR A 350 2.04 10.29 -7.08
C THR A 350 2.21 9.74 -8.50
N ALA A 351 1.52 10.35 -9.49
CA ALA A 351 1.63 9.95 -10.89
C ALA A 351 3.01 10.15 -11.48
N LEU A 352 3.64 11.29 -11.19
CA LEU A 352 5.01 11.56 -11.61
C LEU A 352 6.00 10.59 -10.94
N THR A 353 5.82 10.30 -9.65
CA THR A 353 6.70 9.37 -8.93
C THR A 353 6.67 7.96 -9.54
N LEU A 354 5.48 7.48 -9.90
CA LEU A 354 5.29 6.15 -10.51
C LEU A 354 5.69 6.11 -11.99
N SER A 355 5.37 7.13 -12.78
CA SER A 355 5.75 7.19 -14.20
C SER A 355 7.27 7.28 -14.42
N GLY A 356 8.00 7.75 -13.40
CA GLY A 356 9.45 7.71 -13.31
C GLY A 356 10.06 6.32 -13.07
N GLY A 357 9.23 5.29 -12.90
CA GLY A 357 9.64 3.93 -12.53
C GLY A 357 9.88 3.75 -11.03
N GLY A 358 9.42 4.67 -10.19
CA GLY A 358 9.63 4.60 -8.73
C GLY A 358 8.95 3.40 -8.07
N SER A 359 9.51 2.96 -6.93
CA SER A 359 8.90 1.92 -6.09
C SER A 359 7.99 2.55 -5.05
N ALA A 360 6.70 2.56 -5.36
CA ALA A 360 5.64 3.12 -4.53
C ALA A 360 4.30 2.44 -4.88
N GLY A 361 3.39 2.36 -3.91
CA GLY A 361 2.04 1.83 -4.08
C GLY A 361 0.99 2.93 -4.21
N LEU A 362 -0.20 2.55 -4.69
CA LEU A 362 -1.35 3.45 -4.81
C LEU A 362 -2.32 3.37 -3.63
N LEU A 363 -2.16 2.41 -2.71
CA LEU A 363 -3.11 2.16 -1.61
C LEU A 363 -3.32 3.41 -0.75
N VAL A 364 -2.29 3.90 -0.05
CA VAL A 364 -2.38 5.10 0.80
C VAL A 364 -2.75 6.38 0.00
N PRO A 365 -2.17 6.66 -1.18
CA PRO A 365 -2.64 7.77 -2.02
C PRO A 365 -4.12 7.67 -2.40
N SER A 366 -4.66 6.46 -2.65
CA SER A 366 -6.08 6.30 -2.95
C SER A 366 -6.96 6.56 -1.73
N MET A 367 -6.55 6.09 -0.54
CA MET A 367 -7.18 6.43 0.73
C MET A 367 -7.23 7.94 0.95
N TYR A 368 -6.11 8.62 0.69
CA TYR A 368 -5.98 10.07 0.79
C TYR A 368 -6.96 10.78 -0.14
N ILE A 369 -6.97 10.41 -1.42
CA ILE A 369 -7.85 11.04 -2.42
C ILE A 369 -9.32 10.78 -2.06
N GLY A 370 -9.64 9.57 -1.61
CA GLY A 370 -10.95 9.23 -1.11
C GLY A 370 -11.38 10.07 0.08
N ALA A 371 -10.53 10.19 1.10
CA ALA A 371 -10.79 10.95 2.31
C ALA A 371 -11.02 12.44 2.02
N VAL A 372 -10.11 13.05 1.25
CA VAL A 372 -10.20 14.46 0.82
C VAL A 372 -11.46 14.68 -0.03
N SER A 373 -11.81 13.75 -0.91
CA SER A 373 -13.01 13.85 -1.74
C SER A 373 -14.29 13.72 -0.89
N GLY A 374 -14.31 12.82 0.09
CA GLY A 374 -15.41 12.65 1.03
C GLY A 374 -15.66 13.90 1.86
N ALA A 375 -14.59 14.47 2.45
CA ALA A 375 -14.65 15.73 3.19
C ALA A 375 -15.09 16.90 2.30
N LEU A 376 -14.63 16.95 1.04
CA LEU A 376 -15.04 17.98 0.09
C LEU A 376 -16.54 17.90 -0.24
N VAL A 377 -17.07 16.69 -0.46
CA VAL A 377 -18.51 16.50 -0.71
C VAL A 377 -19.32 16.91 0.52
N ALA A 378 -18.89 16.54 1.73
CA ALA A 378 -19.55 16.97 2.96
C ALA A 378 -19.59 18.49 3.09
N GLY A 379 -18.47 19.17 2.87
CA GLY A 379 -18.41 20.64 2.90
C GLY A 379 -19.31 21.31 1.85
N ILE A 380 -19.47 20.70 0.67
CA ILE A 380 -20.42 21.19 -0.35
C ILE A 380 -21.87 21.00 0.11
N LEU A 381 -22.21 19.84 0.68
CA LEU A 381 -23.57 19.55 1.17
C LEU A 381 -23.98 20.47 2.33
N ASP A 382 -23.04 20.78 3.21
CA ASP A 382 -23.23 21.72 4.33
C ASP A 382 -23.48 23.15 3.81
N VAL A 383 -22.60 23.66 2.92
CA VAL A 383 -22.72 25.01 2.34
C VAL A 383 -24.00 25.17 1.49
N THR A 384 -24.44 24.12 0.80
CA THR A 384 -25.68 24.14 0.00
C THR A 384 -26.95 24.02 0.85
N GLY A 385 -26.83 23.71 2.15
CA GLY A 385 -27.95 23.53 3.06
C GLY A 385 -28.80 22.29 2.77
N VAL A 386 -28.30 21.37 1.93
CA VAL A 386 -28.99 20.12 1.61
C VAL A 386 -29.00 19.21 2.85
N MET A 387 -27.87 19.18 3.57
CA MET A 387 -27.71 18.47 4.84
C MET A 387 -26.76 19.28 5.74
N PRO A 388 -27.29 20.14 6.63
CA PRO A 388 -26.48 20.90 7.56
C PRO A 388 -25.93 20.02 8.70
N ASP A 389 -24.85 20.47 9.34
CA ASP A 389 -24.26 19.85 10.55
C ASP A 389 -23.66 18.45 10.34
N LEU A 390 -23.17 18.16 9.13
CA LEU A 390 -22.47 16.92 8.81
C LEU A 390 -21.04 16.92 9.36
N ASP A 391 -20.63 15.83 10.02
CA ASP A 391 -19.24 15.62 10.42
C ASP A 391 -18.36 15.24 9.21
N PRO A 392 -17.42 16.09 8.76
CA PRO A 392 -16.56 15.77 7.61
C PRO A 392 -15.72 14.50 7.80
N ALA A 393 -15.41 14.13 9.05
CA ALA A 393 -14.63 12.94 9.34
C ALA A 393 -15.39 11.65 8.96
N LEU A 394 -16.70 11.60 9.19
CA LEU A 394 -17.55 10.46 8.78
C LEU A 394 -17.48 10.24 7.27
N PHE A 395 -17.61 11.33 6.50
CA PHE A 395 -17.60 11.27 5.04
C PHE A 395 -16.20 11.03 4.48
N ALA A 396 -15.15 11.50 5.17
CA ALA A 396 -13.77 11.17 4.82
C ALA A 396 -13.52 9.65 4.96
N VAL A 397 -14.02 9.00 6.02
CA VAL A 397 -13.91 7.53 6.17
C VAL A 397 -14.64 6.80 5.03
N VAL A 398 -15.86 7.24 4.69
CA VAL A 398 -16.62 6.65 3.58
C VAL A 398 -15.92 6.85 2.24
N GLY A 399 -15.40 8.05 1.99
CA GLY A 399 -14.68 8.38 0.77
C GLY A 399 -13.38 7.57 0.63
N LEU A 400 -12.65 7.39 1.73
CA LEU A 400 -11.45 6.56 1.83
C LEU A 400 -11.74 5.12 1.42
N ALA A 401 -12.76 4.48 2.02
CA ALA A 401 -13.16 3.12 1.68
C ALA A 401 -13.60 3.03 0.21
N SER A 402 -14.43 3.99 -0.24
CA SER A 402 -14.94 4.05 -1.61
C SER A 402 -13.84 4.15 -2.67
N SER A 403 -12.82 4.97 -2.42
CA SER A 403 -11.68 5.07 -3.34
C SER A 403 -10.81 3.81 -3.33
N LEU A 404 -10.65 3.14 -2.18
CA LEU A 404 -9.93 1.85 -2.14
C LEU A 404 -10.65 0.79 -2.98
N VAL A 405 -11.98 0.68 -2.86
CA VAL A 405 -12.77 -0.23 -3.69
C VAL A 405 -12.61 0.09 -5.17
N ALA A 406 -12.69 1.37 -5.55
CA ALA A 406 -12.65 1.77 -6.96
C ALA A 406 -11.26 1.67 -7.60
N VAL A 407 -10.18 1.93 -6.84
CA VAL A 407 -8.81 1.98 -7.36
C VAL A 407 -8.08 0.64 -7.19
N ILE A 408 -8.25 -0.02 -6.05
CA ILE A 408 -7.51 -1.25 -5.70
C ILE A 408 -8.36 -2.51 -5.97
N GLY A 409 -9.69 -2.42 -5.84
CA GLY A 409 -10.58 -3.56 -6.10
C GLY A 409 -10.69 -4.56 -4.96
N VAL A 410 -10.57 -4.10 -3.71
CA VAL A 410 -10.59 -4.93 -2.48
C VAL A 410 -11.76 -4.55 -1.55
N PRO A 411 -13.01 -4.93 -1.88
CA PRO A 411 -14.20 -4.41 -1.21
C PRO A 411 -14.43 -4.91 0.21
N LEU A 412 -13.94 -6.09 0.61
CA LEU A 412 -14.07 -6.54 2.00
C LEU A 412 -12.91 -6.04 2.87
N ALA A 413 -11.74 -5.79 2.26
CA ALA A 413 -10.61 -5.24 2.98
C ALA A 413 -10.74 -3.73 3.23
N ALA A 414 -11.27 -2.99 2.25
CA ALA A 414 -11.57 -1.56 2.34
C ALA A 414 -12.71 -1.26 3.32
#